data_AF-A0A1X0T413-F1
#
_entry.id   AF-A0A1X0T413-F1
#
_cell.length_a   1.000
_cell.length_b   1.000
_cell.length_c   1.000
_cell.angle_alpha   90.00
_cell.angle_beta   90.00
_cell.angle_gamma   90.00
#
_symmetry.space_group_name_H-M   'P 1'
#
loop_
_entity.id
_entity.type
_entity.pdbx_description
1 polymer ?
#
loop_
_entity_poly.entity_id
_entity_poly.type
_entity_poly.pdbx_seq_one_letter_code
_entity_poly.pdbx_strand_id
1 'polypeptide(L)'
;MTSITITNIDGDLSARLRRRATEHDRSIEEEASLLLKWALEVPEDQLGIPPAREHASPPRNLYEAIRRHIDPIGGVDLELPAREMIREPPTFD
;
A
#
# COMPACT_ATOMS: atom_id res chain seq x y z
N MET A 1 -11.64 -3.87 21.47
CA MET A 1 -10.65 -2.82 21.79
C MET A 1 -9.33 -3.26 21.20
N THR A 2 -8.73 -2.40 20.37
CA THR A 2 -7.40 -2.64 19.81
C THR A 2 -6.50 -1.57 20.42
N SER A 3 -5.41 -1.98 21.05
CA SER A 3 -4.40 -1.07 21.58
C SER A 3 -3.17 -1.16 20.70
N ILE A 4 -2.58 -0.02 20.36
CA ILE A 4 -1.36 0.07 19.54
C ILE A 4 -0.35 0.89 20.34
N THR A 5 0.85 0.34 20.51
CA THR A 5 1.97 1.06 21.13
C THR A 5 2.86 1.61 20.03
N ILE A 6 2.96 2.93 19.94
CA ILE A 6 3.89 3.60 19.02
C ILE A 6 5.20 3.84 19.77
N THR A 7 6.27 3.18 19.34
CA THR A 7 7.61 3.32 19.92
C THR A 7 8.44 4.34 19.13
N ASN A 8 9.55 4.80 19.72
CA ASN A 8 10.49 5.73 19.07
C ASN A 8 9.90 7.09 18.67
N ILE A 9 8.99 7.64 19.48
CA ILE A 9 8.52 9.03 19.32
C ILE A 9 9.61 9.98 19.84
N ASP A 10 10.06 10.88 18.99
CA ASP A 10 11.00 11.93 19.35
C ASP A 10 10.36 12.98 20.28
N GLY A 11 11.19 13.66 21.07
CA GLY A 11 10.73 14.61 22.08
C GLY A 11 9.94 15.79 21.51
N ASP A 12 10.30 16.25 20.30
CA ASP A 12 9.58 17.32 19.61
C ASP A 12 8.17 16.87 19.20
N LEU A 13 8.06 15.69 18.57
CA LEU A 13 6.78 15.12 18.18
C LEU A 13 5.84 14.92 19.40
N SER A 14 6.37 14.40 20.52
CA SER A 14 5.59 14.23 21.75
C SER A 14 5.07 15.56 22.32
N ALA A 15 5.91 16.59 22.32
CA ALA A 15 5.53 17.93 22.79
C ALA A 15 4.48 18.60 21.89
N ARG A 16 4.63 18.45 20.57
CA ARG A 16 3.65 18.96 19.59
C ARG A 16 2.30 18.26 19.74
N LEU A 17 2.30 16.94 19.91
CA LEU A 17 1.06 16.16 20.10
C LEU A 17 0.33 16.58 21.38
N ARG A 18 1.04 16.75 22.50
CA ARG A 18 0.44 17.24 23.77
C ARG A 18 -0.16 18.62 23.66
N ARG A 19 0.56 19.54 23.01
CA ARG A 19 0.09 20.91 22.79
C ARG A 19 -1.20 20.93 22.00
N ARG A 20 -1.22 20.19 20.89
CA ARG A 20 -2.40 20.07 20.01
C ARG A 20 -3.59 19.43 20.73
N ALA A 21 -3.36 18.40 21.54
CA ALA A 21 -4.40 17.79 22.36
C ALA A 21 -5.00 18.79 23.36
N THR A 22 -4.16 19.66 23.96
CA THR A 22 -4.61 20.73 24.87
C THR A 22 -5.41 21.79 24.12
N GLU A 23 -4.97 22.20 22.92
CA GLU A 23 -5.68 23.18 22.08
C GLU A 23 -7.07 22.70 21.62
N HIS A 24 -7.26 21.39 21.52
CA HIS A 24 -8.52 20.76 21.10
C HIS A 24 -9.33 20.15 22.26
N ASP A 25 -8.93 20.38 23.51
CA ASP A 25 -9.56 19.83 24.73
C ASP A 25 -9.75 18.30 24.69
N ARG A 26 -8.72 17.58 24.26
CA ARG A 26 -8.72 16.12 24.10
C ARG A 26 -7.59 15.45 24.87
N SER A 27 -7.74 14.15 25.09
CA SER A 27 -6.62 13.33 25.54
C SER A 27 -5.57 13.19 24.43
N ILE A 28 -4.32 12.88 24.82
CA ILE A 28 -3.25 12.66 23.85
C ILE A 28 -3.55 11.45 22.95
N GLU A 29 -4.21 10.42 23.50
CA GLU A 29 -4.60 9.21 22.78
C GLU A 29 -5.71 9.50 21.76
N GLU A 30 -6.72 10.30 22.14
CA GLU A 30 -7.80 10.70 21.24
C GLU A 30 -7.27 11.53 20.06
N GLU A 31 -6.41 12.51 20.34
CA GLU A 31 -5.82 13.33 19.30
C GLU A 31 -4.89 12.52 18.39
N ALA A 32 -4.10 11.59 18.94
CA ALA A 32 -3.28 10.67 18.15
C ALA A 32 -4.14 9.77 17.24
N SER A 33 -5.25 9.23 17.76
CA SER A 33 -6.16 8.39 17.01
C SER A 33 -6.82 9.14 15.86
N LEU A 34 -7.22 10.39 16.08
CA LEU A 34 -7.80 11.24 15.03
C LEU A 34 -6.79 11.61 13.95
N LEU A 35 -5.55 11.94 14.33
CA LEU A 35 -4.48 12.20 13.36
C LEU A 35 -4.15 10.96 12.53
N LEU A 36 -4.11 9.77 13.15
CA LEU A 36 -3.93 8.51 12.41
C LEU A 36 -5.09 8.26 11.44
N LYS A 37 -6.33 8.49 11.88
CA LYS A 37 -7.51 8.33 11.01
C LYS A 37 -7.43 9.28 9.81
N TRP A 38 -7.12 10.55 10.06
CA TRP A 38 -7.02 11.55 9.00
C TRP A 38 -5.87 11.23 8.03
N ALA A 39 -4.72 10.79 8.55
CA ALA A 39 -3.60 10.35 7.74
C ALA A 39 -3.94 9.14 6.85
N LEU A 40 -4.84 8.25 7.28
CA LEU A 40 -5.31 7.11 6.47
C LEU A 40 -6.41 7.48 5.47
N GLU A 41 -7.07 8.63 5.63
CA GLU A 41 -8.08 9.14 4.67
C GLU A 41 -7.43 9.90 3.50
N VAL A 42 -6.22 10.44 3.69
CA VAL A 42 -5.42 11.07 2.63
C VAL A 42 -4.78 9.99 1.76
N PRO A 43 -4.88 10.06 0.41
CA PRO A 43 -4.31 9.03 -0.45
C PRO A 43 -2.77 9.01 -0.33
N GLU A 44 -2.19 7.80 -0.40
CA GLU A 44 -0.77 7.53 -0.09
C GLU A 44 0.20 8.37 -0.93
N ASP A 45 -0.22 8.76 -2.14
CA ASP A 45 0.52 9.61 -3.08
C ASP A 45 0.77 11.03 -2.55
N GLN A 46 -0.10 11.55 -1.67
CA GLN A 46 -0.02 12.91 -1.13
C GLN A 46 0.75 13.00 0.19
N LEU A 47 0.96 11.89 0.89
CA LEU A 47 1.70 11.87 2.16
C LEU A 47 3.23 11.86 1.98
N GLY A 48 3.73 11.74 0.76
CA GLY A 48 5.18 11.59 0.50
C GLY A 48 5.78 10.32 1.14
N ILE A 49 4.92 9.43 1.64
CA ILE A 49 5.27 8.11 2.12
C ILE A 49 5.27 7.23 0.86
N PRO A 50 6.36 6.51 0.53
CA PRO A 50 6.29 5.54 -0.54
C PRO A 50 5.13 4.59 -0.23
N PRO A 51 4.27 4.27 -1.21
CA PRO A 51 3.07 3.48 -0.97
C PRO A 51 3.45 2.27 -0.15
N ALA A 52 2.67 1.97 0.90
CA ALA A 52 3.01 1.04 1.97
C ALA A 52 3.05 -0.39 1.44
N ARG A 53 4.03 -0.68 0.58
CA ARG A 53 4.04 -1.75 -0.41
C ARG A 53 2.65 -2.36 -0.63
N GLU A 54 1.69 -1.59 -1.13
CA GLU A 54 0.48 -2.18 -1.70
C GLU A 54 0.82 -2.97 -2.99
N HIS A 55 2.03 -2.78 -3.52
CA HIS A 55 2.67 -3.70 -4.47
C HIS A 55 3.34 -4.94 -3.84
N ALA A 56 3.34 -5.12 -2.51
CA ALA A 56 3.85 -6.32 -1.82
C ALA A 56 2.80 -7.10 -1.02
N SER A 57 1.51 -6.75 -1.11
CA SER A 57 0.53 -7.83 -0.99
C SER A 57 0.70 -8.73 -2.21
N PRO A 58 0.93 -10.05 -2.05
CA PRO A 58 0.86 -10.94 -3.20
C PRO A 58 -0.51 -10.75 -3.86
N PRO A 59 -0.57 -10.69 -5.20
CA PRO A 59 -1.83 -10.55 -5.90
C PRO A 59 -2.76 -11.67 -5.43
N ARG A 60 -4.03 -11.34 -5.12
CA ARG A 60 -4.98 -12.31 -4.53
C ARG A 60 -5.32 -13.43 -5.51
N ASN A 61 -5.06 -13.20 -6.79
CA ASN A 61 -5.27 -14.13 -7.89
C ASN A 61 -4.37 -13.77 -9.08
N LEU A 62 -4.30 -14.66 -10.07
CA LEU A 62 -3.51 -14.46 -11.29
C LEU A 62 -3.94 -13.22 -12.09
N TYR A 63 -5.23 -12.86 -12.05
CA TYR A 63 -5.75 -11.70 -12.76
C TYR A 63 -5.15 -10.39 -12.23
N GLU A 64 -5.14 -10.19 -10.91
CA GLU A 64 -4.52 -9.03 -10.26
C GLU A 64 -3.00 -8.97 -10.53
N ALA A 65 -2.34 -10.13 -10.56
CA ALA A 65 -0.91 -10.23 -10.85
C ALA A 65 -0.58 -9.67 -12.25
N ILE A 66 -1.35 -10.08 -13.26
CA ILE A 66 -1.19 -9.66 -14.65
C ILE A 66 -1.55 -8.18 -14.80
N ARG A 67 -2.70 -7.74 -14.24
CA ARG A 67 -3.19 -6.35 -14.28
C ARG A 67 -2.16 -5.35 -13.79
N ARG A 68 -1.48 -5.64 -12.69
CA ARG A 68 -0.42 -4.77 -12.14
C ARG A 68 0.68 -4.42 -13.15
N HIS A 69 0.97 -5.33 -14.10
CA HIS A 69 1.98 -5.10 -15.13
C HIS A 69 1.43 -4.42 -16.39
N ILE A 70 0.15 -4.65 -16.72
CA ILE A 70 -0.47 -4.21 -17.97
C ILE A 70 -1.24 -2.88 -17.84
N ASP A 71 -1.82 -2.59 -16.67
CA ASP A 71 -2.56 -1.35 -16.42
C ASP A 71 -1.70 -0.08 -16.61
N PRO A 72 -0.43 -0.01 -16.14
CA PRO A 72 0.39 1.20 -16.31
C PRO A 72 0.71 1.56 -17.76
N ILE A 73 0.65 0.58 -18.67
CA ILE A 73 0.90 0.77 -20.10
C ILE A 73 -0.40 0.96 -20.91
N GLY A 74 -1.57 0.97 -20.24
CA GLY A 74 -2.87 1.24 -20.86
C GLY A 74 -3.46 0.04 -21.62
N GLY A 75 -2.98 -1.17 -21.36
CA GLY A 75 -3.36 -2.37 -22.13
C GLY A 75 -2.43 -2.66 -23.30
N VAL A 76 -2.49 -3.90 -23.80
CA VAL A 76 -1.75 -4.34 -24.98
C VAL A 76 -2.67 -5.14 -25.88
N ASP A 77 -2.57 -4.91 -27.20
CA ASP A 77 -3.13 -5.80 -28.20
C ASP A 77 -2.01 -6.69 -28.72
N LEU A 78 -2.22 -8.01 -28.70
CA LEU A 78 -1.20 -8.99 -29.03
C LEU A 78 -1.52 -9.62 -30.38
N GLU A 79 -0.63 -9.42 -31.35
CA GLU A 79 -0.69 -10.18 -32.59
C GLU A 79 -0.37 -11.65 -32.29
N LEU A 80 -1.39 -12.50 -32.46
CA LEU A 80 -1.22 -13.94 -32.24
C LEU A 80 -0.49 -14.55 -33.45
N PRO A 81 0.56 -15.35 -33.23
CA PRO A 81 1.23 -16.05 -34.32
C PRO A 81 0.28 -17.07 -34.97
N ALA A 82 0.57 -17.43 -36.22
CA ALA A 82 -0.14 -18.50 -36.90
C ALA A 82 0.02 -19.82 -36.12
N ARG A 83 -1.02 -20.66 -36.13
CA ARG A 83 -0.96 -21.97 -35.47
C ARG A 83 0.03 -22.87 -36.19
N GLU A 84 1.05 -23.30 -35.48
CA GLU A 84 2.02 -24.29 -35.96
C GLU A 84 1.61 -25.72 -35.55
N MET A 85 2.28 -26.70 -36.16
CA MET A 85 2.16 -28.09 -35.72
C MET A 85 2.65 -28.24 -34.28
N ILE A 86 2.07 -29.19 -33.54
CA ILE A 86 2.48 -29.47 -32.16
C ILE A 86 3.99 -29.78 -32.12
N ARG A 87 4.70 -29.15 -31.18
CA ARG A 87 6.12 -29.41 -30.96
C ARG A 87 6.33 -30.86 -30.53
N GLU A 88 7.48 -31.41 -30.91
CA GLU A 88 7.89 -32.71 -30.41
C GLU A 88 8.11 -32.65 -28.87
N PRO A 89 7.63 -33.65 -28.11
CA PRO A 89 7.80 -33.67 -26.66
C PRO A 89 9.29 -33.71 -26.25
N PRO A 90 9.68 -33.08 -25.13
CA PRO A 90 11.05 -33.17 -24.65
C PRO A 90 11.39 -34.61 -24.22
N THR A 91 12.59 -35.08 -24.53
CA THR A 91 13.18 -36.28 -23.93
C THR A 91 13.89 -35.90 -22.62
N PHE A 92 13.81 -36.76 -21.60
CA PHE A 92 14.29 -36.48 -20.22
C PHE A 92 15.48 -37.36 -19.83
N ASP A 93 16.31 -37.70 -20.81
CA ASP A 93 17.47 -38.60 -20.68
C ASP A 93 18.46 -38.15 -19.57
#